data_AF-A0A8B6M2P5-F1
#
_entry.id   AF-A0A8B6M2P5-F1
#
_cell.length_a   1.000
_cell.length_b   1.000
_cell.length_c   1.000
_cell.angle_alpha   90.00
_cell.angle_beta   90.00
_cell.angle_gamma   90.00
#
_symmetry.space_group_name_H-M   'P 1'
#
loop_
_entity.id
_entity.type
_entity.pdbx_description
1 polymer ?
#
loop_
_entity_poly.entity_id
_entity_poly.type
_entity_poly.pdbx_seq_one_letter_code
_entity_poly.pdbx_strand_id
1 'polypeptide(L)'
;MAAAWSAFIRRFGFRTDQGLLDARTWREGAGLLAVIFAFLTTIWLFLEPNAHRHLSPSSGLFDWKTFLTFVYLLFYAFAVLFIGISFYNLSAKRLRARQLPTGLAGVVPLAALFSGSAHWLQPRVAEVLSGWYVVGIDSLLVGAIVWTALELGFREPLDVEAK
;
A
#
# COMPACT_ATOMS: atom_id res chain seq x y z
N MET A 1 -10.78 -9.91 22.14
CA MET A 1 -10.46 -9.16 20.90
C MET A 1 -9.82 -7.79 21.17
N ALA A 2 -10.42 -6.89 21.95
CA ALA A 2 -9.85 -5.54 22.22
C ALA A 2 -8.47 -5.54 22.91
N ALA A 3 -8.18 -6.52 23.78
CA ALA A 3 -6.88 -6.66 24.44
C ALA A 3 -5.77 -7.11 23.47
N ALA A 4 -6.06 -8.05 22.56
CA ALA A 4 -5.15 -8.47 21.50
C ALA A 4 -4.91 -7.35 20.49
N TRP A 5 -5.97 -6.62 20.12
CA TRP A 5 -5.90 -5.45 19.24
C TRP A 5 -5.11 -4.28 19.85
N SER A 6 -5.28 -4.00 21.14
CA SER A 6 -4.51 -2.96 21.83
C SER A 6 -3.07 -3.37 22.15
N ALA A 7 -2.79 -4.66 22.35
CA ALA A 7 -1.42 -5.18 22.43
C ALA A 7 -0.75 -5.16 21.06
N PHE A 8 -1.49 -5.48 20.00
CA PHE A 8 -1.06 -5.36 18.61
C PHE A 8 -0.74 -3.91 18.26
N ILE A 9 -1.63 -2.96 18.51
CA ILE A 9 -1.39 -1.51 18.31
C ILE A 9 -0.26 -0.96 19.18
N ARG A 10 -0.03 -1.50 20.39
CA ARG A 10 1.10 -1.07 21.24
C ARG A 10 2.44 -1.64 20.80
N ARG A 11 2.46 -2.88 20.28
CA ARG A 11 3.68 -3.60 19.87
C ARG A 11 4.07 -3.34 18.41
N PHE A 12 3.07 -3.13 17.56
CA PHE A 12 3.12 -2.81 16.13
C PHE A 12 2.55 -1.45 15.82
N GLY A 13 2.46 -0.55 16.80
CA GLY A 13 2.16 0.85 16.53
C GLY A 13 3.27 1.36 15.64
N PHE A 14 3.07 1.26 14.32
CA PHE A 14 3.93 1.72 13.24
C PHE A 14 3.97 3.25 13.22
N ARG A 15 4.07 3.85 14.41
CA ARG A 15 4.06 5.27 14.73
C ARG A 15 5.46 5.86 14.62
N THR A 16 6.47 5.03 14.88
CA THR A 16 7.87 5.41 14.79
C THR A 16 8.62 4.36 13.97
N ASP A 17 9.62 4.81 13.24
CA ASP A 17 10.55 3.94 12.52
C ASP A 17 11.58 3.32 13.47
N GLN A 18 11.65 3.74 14.74
CA GLN A 18 12.65 3.29 15.70
C GLN A 18 12.45 1.83 16.15
N GLY A 19 13.59 1.16 16.42
CA GLY A 19 13.64 -0.23 16.87
C GLY A 19 14.10 -1.21 15.78
N LEU A 20 14.12 -2.49 16.18
CA LEU A 20 14.53 -3.63 15.35
C LEU A 20 13.38 -4.65 15.33
N LEU A 21 13.21 -5.32 14.20
CA LEU A 21 12.20 -6.37 14.01
C LEU A 21 12.82 -7.63 13.41
N ASP A 22 12.33 -8.78 13.83
CA ASP A 22 12.60 -10.07 13.22
C ASP A 22 11.71 -10.32 12.00
N ALA A 23 12.09 -11.32 11.19
CA ALA A 23 11.40 -11.63 9.95
C ALA A 23 9.95 -12.13 10.18
N ARG A 24 9.69 -12.88 11.25
CA ARG A 24 8.35 -13.40 11.53
C ARG A 24 7.38 -12.27 11.86
N THR A 25 7.78 -11.40 12.79
CA THR A 25 7.00 -10.21 13.15
C THR A 25 6.76 -9.31 11.94
N TRP A 26 7.75 -9.16 11.05
CA TRP A 26 7.56 -8.45 9.79
C TRP A 26 6.52 -9.09 8.88
N ARG A 27 6.56 -10.42 8.66
CA ARG A 27 5.57 -11.14 7.83
C ARG A 27 4.16 -11.02 8.40
N GLU A 28 4.00 -11.14 9.71
CA GLU A 28 2.69 -11.00 10.38
C GLU A 28 2.13 -9.59 10.21
N GLY A 29 2.96 -8.55 10.39
CA GLY A 29 2.56 -7.16 10.17
C GLY A 29 2.24 -6.84 8.72
N ALA A 30 3.11 -7.25 7.78
CA ALA A 30 2.93 -7.04 6.35
C ALA A 30 1.70 -7.81 5.83
N GLY A 31 1.50 -9.04 6.30
CA GLY A 31 0.32 -9.85 5.99
C GLY A 31 -0.98 -9.20 6.46
N LEU A 32 -1.02 -8.68 7.68
CA LEU A 32 -2.21 -7.94 8.15
C LEU A 32 -2.47 -6.71 7.29
N LEU A 33 -1.45 -5.89 7.01
CA LEU A 33 -1.60 -4.70 6.16
C LEU A 33 -2.09 -5.07 4.75
N ALA A 34 -1.58 -6.16 4.17
CA ALA A 34 -2.02 -6.66 2.88
C ALA A 34 -3.48 -7.13 2.91
N VAL A 35 -3.92 -7.82 3.96
CA VAL A 35 -5.32 -8.25 4.13
C VAL A 35 -6.26 -7.05 4.25
N ILE A 36 -5.90 -6.05 5.06
CA ILE A 36 -6.69 -4.82 5.21
C ILE A 36 -6.78 -4.09 3.87
N PHE A 37 -5.64 -3.94 3.17
CA PHE A 37 -5.61 -3.31 1.85
C PHE A 37 -6.52 -4.05 0.86
N ALA A 38 -6.36 -5.36 0.72
CA ALA A 38 -7.17 -6.18 -0.20
C ALA A 38 -8.66 -6.08 0.10
N PHE A 39 -9.05 -6.11 1.38
CA PHE A 39 -10.44 -5.95 1.79
C PHE A 39 -11.02 -4.59 1.37
N LEU A 40 -10.30 -3.50 1.65
CA LEU A 40 -10.71 -2.15 1.26
C LEU A 40 -10.76 -1.99 -0.26
N THR A 41 -9.75 -2.48 -0.98
CA THR A 41 -9.74 -2.46 -2.45
C THR A 41 -10.91 -3.26 -3.03
N THR A 42 -11.27 -4.39 -2.43
CA THR A 42 -12.43 -5.18 -2.88
C THR A 42 -13.71 -4.36 -2.80
N ILE A 43 -13.95 -3.65 -1.68
CA ILE A 43 -15.11 -2.77 -1.56
C ILE A 43 -15.05 -1.65 -2.62
N TRP A 44 -13.88 -1.05 -2.85
CA TRP A 44 -13.71 -0.05 -3.90
C TRP A 44 -14.12 -0.57 -5.27
N LEU A 45 -13.71 -1.78 -5.66
CA LEU A 45 -14.07 -2.38 -6.95
C LEU A 45 -15.59 -2.57 -7.14
N PHE A 46 -16.34 -2.82 -6.06
CA PHE A 46 -17.81 -2.87 -6.12
C PHE A 46 -18.46 -1.49 -6.23
N LEU A 47 -17.81 -0.44 -5.74
CA LEU A 47 -18.33 0.93 -5.72
C LEU A 47 -17.94 1.74 -6.96
N GLU A 48 -16.75 1.51 -7.51
CA GLU A 48 -16.15 2.23 -8.64
C GLU A 48 -17.06 2.41 -9.87
N PRO A 49 -17.91 1.42 -10.27
CA PRO A 49 -18.86 1.63 -11.36
C PRO A 49 -19.85 2.78 -11.11
N ASN A 50 -20.20 3.06 -9.86
CA ASN A 50 -21.11 4.13 -9.50
C ASN A 50 -20.44 5.53 -9.53
N ALA A 51 -19.12 5.60 -9.72
CA ALA A 51 -18.41 6.88 -9.86
C ALA A 51 -18.56 7.50 -11.26
N HIS A 52 -19.00 6.71 -12.25
CA HIS A 52 -19.12 7.12 -13.65
C HIS A 52 -20.54 7.61 -13.95
N ARG A 53 -20.78 8.92 -13.81
CA ARG A 53 -22.09 9.53 -14.08
C ARG A 53 -22.10 10.34 -15.37
N HIS A 54 -23.04 10.04 -16.26
CA HIS A 54 -23.32 10.87 -17.43
C HIS A 54 -24.13 12.11 -17.03
N LEU A 55 -23.67 13.28 -17.45
CA LEU A 55 -24.39 14.54 -17.30
C LEU A 55 -25.46 14.66 -18.41
N SER A 56 -26.55 13.90 -18.30
CA SER A 56 -27.72 14.04 -19.17
C SER A 56 -28.68 15.12 -18.61
N PRO A 57 -29.41 15.87 -19.45
CA PRO A 57 -30.47 16.79 -18.99
C PRO A 57 -31.55 16.12 -18.12
N SER A 58 -31.72 14.80 -18.23
CA SER A 58 -32.67 14.01 -17.43
C SER A 58 -32.12 13.50 -16.09
N SER A 59 -30.84 13.75 -15.79
CA SER A 59 -30.22 13.31 -14.53
C SER A 59 -30.59 14.29 -13.41
N GLY A 60 -31.15 13.80 -12.30
CA GLY A 60 -31.39 14.64 -11.12
C GLY A 60 -30.10 15.29 -10.60
N LEU A 61 -30.17 16.48 -10.01
CA LEU A 61 -28.97 17.21 -9.55
C LEU A 61 -28.11 16.42 -8.55
N PHE A 62 -28.70 15.51 -7.78
CA PHE A 62 -28.01 14.74 -6.74
C PHE A 62 -28.36 13.25 -6.81
N ASP A 63 -27.36 12.40 -6.59
CA ASP A 63 -27.49 10.94 -6.52
C ASP A 63 -26.73 10.42 -5.29
N TRP A 64 -27.44 9.74 -4.40
CA TRP A 64 -26.90 9.19 -3.16
C TRP A 64 -25.82 8.12 -3.42
N LYS A 65 -25.96 7.33 -4.50
CA LYS A 65 -24.98 6.28 -4.82
C LYS A 65 -23.65 6.88 -5.22
N THR A 66 -23.68 7.86 -6.12
CA THR A 66 -22.50 8.62 -6.53
C THR A 66 -21.87 9.32 -5.31
N PHE A 67 -22.66 9.99 -4.48
CA PHE A 67 -22.19 10.67 -3.28
C PHE A 67 -21.46 9.71 -2.31
N LEU A 68 -22.10 8.59 -1.95
CA LEU A 68 -21.49 7.59 -1.07
C LEU A 68 -20.22 6.97 -1.66
N THR A 69 -20.17 6.79 -2.98
CA THR A 69 -18.98 6.28 -3.67
C THR A 69 -17.78 7.22 -3.51
N PHE A 70 -17.98 8.53 -3.63
CA PHE A 70 -16.91 9.50 -3.41
C PHE A 70 -16.53 9.66 -1.93
N VAL A 71 -17.49 9.57 -1.00
CA VAL A 71 -17.20 9.53 0.44
C VAL A 71 -16.32 8.32 0.76
N TYR A 72 -16.66 7.16 0.21
CA TYR A 72 -15.84 5.96 0.36
C TYR A 72 -14.47 6.11 -0.31
N LEU A 73 -14.38 6.68 -1.52
CA LEU A 73 -13.11 6.93 -2.20
C LEU A 73 -12.17 7.80 -1.36
N LEU A 74 -12.71 8.86 -0.74
CA LEU A 74 -11.94 9.73 0.15
C LEU A 74 -11.40 8.93 1.35
N PHE A 75 -12.27 8.18 2.02
CA PHE A 75 -11.88 7.28 3.12
C PHE A 75 -10.82 6.26 2.68
N TYR A 76 -11.03 5.63 1.53
CA TYR A 76 -10.13 4.64 0.95
C TYR A 76 -8.75 5.23 0.68
N ALA A 77 -8.67 6.41 0.05
CA ALA A 77 -7.42 7.11 -0.20
C ALA A 77 -6.63 7.37 1.10
N PHE A 78 -7.30 7.88 2.14
CA PHE A 78 -6.68 8.05 3.46
C PHE A 78 -6.18 6.72 4.03
N ALA A 79 -6.99 5.67 3.97
CA ALA A 79 -6.63 4.35 4.48
C ALA A 79 -5.39 3.79 3.76
N VAL A 80 -5.31 3.92 2.42
CA VAL A 80 -4.15 3.48 1.63
C VAL A 80 -2.87 4.24 2.03
N LEU A 81 -2.96 5.55 2.26
CA LEU A 81 -1.81 6.33 2.75
C LEU A 81 -1.36 5.87 4.14
N PHE A 82 -2.30 5.64 5.07
CA PHE A 82 -1.98 5.11 6.40
C PHE A 82 -1.36 3.72 6.34
N ILE A 83 -1.84 2.85 5.45
CA ILE A 83 -1.25 1.52 5.19
C ILE A 83 0.17 1.67 4.66
N GLY A 84 0.40 2.57 3.69
CA GLY A 84 1.72 2.85 3.14
C GLY A 84 2.71 3.36 4.20
N ILE A 85 2.31 4.31 5.04
CA ILE A 85 3.12 4.82 6.15
C ILE A 85 3.43 3.70 7.17
N SER A 86 2.41 2.90 7.49
CA SER A 86 2.57 1.77 8.41
C SER A 86 3.54 0.72 7.86
N PHE A 87 3.42 0.41 6.58
CA PHE A 87 4.31 -0.52 5.88
C PHE A 87 5.74 0.01 5.80
N TYR A 88 5.92 1.31 5.55
CA TYR A 88 7.23 1.96 5.59
C TYR A 88 7.87 1.79 6.96
N ASN A 89 7.17 2.16 8.05
CA ASN A 89 7.72 2.08 9.40
C ASN A 89 8.03 0.63 9.82
N LEU A 90 7.19 -0.32 9.41
CA LEU A 90 7.44 -1.75 9.60
C LEU A 90 8.72 -2.20 8.90
N SER A 91 8.85 -1.84 7.62
CA SER A 91 9.97 -2.26 6.77
C SER A 91 11.27 -1.55 7.15
N ALA A 92 11.22 -0.30 7.59
CA ALA A 92 12.38 0.45 8.07
C ALA A 92 13.02 -0.20 9.31
N LYS A 93 12.21 -0.67 10.27
CA LYS A 93 12.72 -1.42 11.44
C LYS A 93 13.40 -2.72 11.04
N ARG A 94 12.86 -3.44 10.05
CA ARG A 94 13.43 -4.70 9.58
C ARG A 94 14.72 -4.47 8.77
N LEU A 95 14.73 -3.45 7.91
CA LEU A 95 15.95 -3.03 7.19
C LEU A 95 17.05 -2.62 8.16
N ARG A 96 16.73 -1.90 9.23
CA ARG A 96 17.69 -1.57 10.28
C ARG A 96 18.26 -2.82 10.95
N ALA A 97 17.41 -3.82 11.23
CA ALA A 97 17.86 -5.12 11.76
C ALA A 97 18.73 -5.91 10.76
N ARG A 98 18.62 -5.61 9.46
CA ARG A 98 19.46 -6.14 8.38
C ARG A 98 20.68 -5.26 8.07
N GLN A 99 20.89 -4.17 8.81
CA GLN A 99 21.92 -3.15 8.56
C GLN A 99 21.86 -2.54 7.14
N LEU A 100 20.66 -2.51 6.56
CA LEU A 100 20.41 -1.91 5.25
C LEU A 100 19.86 -0.48 5.39
N PRO A 101 20.05 0.38 4.38
CA PRO A 101 19.50 1.74 4.39
C PRO A 101 17.99 1.74 4.57
N THR A 102 17.50 2.42 5.61
CA THR A 102 16.06 2.45 5.95
C THR A 102 15.21 3.15 4.88
N GLY A 103 15.81 4.03 4.07
CA GLY A 103 15.14 4.67 2.94
C GLY A 103 14.59 3.68 1.90
N LEU A 104 15.14 2.46 1.83
CA LEU A 104 14.63 1.41 0.94
C LEU A 104 13.24 0.89 1.35
N ALA A 105 12.79 1.17 2.58
CA ALA A 105 11.43 0.83 3.03
C ALA A 105 10.34 1.52 2.20
N GLY A 106 10.66 2.64 1.55
CA GLY A 106 9.74 3.41 0.73
C GLY A 106 9.58 2.90 -0.70
N VAL A 107 10.40 1.94 -1.16
CA VAL A 107 10.41 1.53 -2.57
C VAL A 107 9.06 0.94 -3.00
N VAL A 108 8.45 0.07 -2.19
CA VAL A 108 7.13 -0.50 -2.50
C VAL A 108 6.02 0.55 -2.49
N PRO A 109 5.83 1.37 -1.43
CA PRO A 109 4.84 2.45 -1.45
C PRO A 109 5.02 3.41 -2.63
N LEU A 110 6.27 3.79 -2.94
CA LEU A 110 6.56 4.70 -4.03
C LEU A 110 6.23 4.09 -5.40
N ALA A 111 6.66 2.85 -5.65
CA ALA A 111 6.35 2.15 -6.90
C ALA A 111 4.82 1.95 -7.06
N ALA A 112 4.10 1.71 -5.96
CA ALA A 112 2.65 1.56 -5.97
C ALA A 112 1.94 2.88 -6.35
N LEU A 113 2.44 4.03 -5.87
CA LEU A 113 1.93 5.34 -6.27
C LEU A 113 2.14 5.63 -7.76
N PHE A 114 3.32 5.27 -8.29
CA PHE A 114 3.58 5.40 -9.73
C PHE A 114 2.70 4.48 -10.57
N SER A 115 2.54 3.21 -10.17
CA SER A 115 1.66 2.25 -10.84
C SER A 115 0.21 2.74 -10.84
N GLY A 116 -0.32 3.15 -9.68
CA GLY A 116 -1.68 3.69 -9.58
C GLY A 116 -1.88 4.95 -10.45
N SER A 117 -0.89 5.83 -10.47
CA SER A 117 -0.91 7.05 -11.31
C SER A 117 -0.86 6.71 -12.80
N ALA A 118 -0.07 5.71 -13.20
CA ALA A 118 0.02 5.25 -14.59
C ALA A 118 -1.30 4.64 -15.07
N HIS A 119 -1.93 3.79 -14.26
CA HIS A 119 -3.26 3.20 -14.56
C HIS A 119 -4.36 4.26 -14.63
N TRP A 120 -4.27 5.33 -13.84
CA TRP A 120 -5.21 6.44 -13.93
C TRP A 120 -4.96 7.32 -15.16
N LEU A 121 -3.70 7.61 -15.48
CA LEU A 121 -3.35 8.55 -16.54
C LEU A 121 -3.45 7.93 -17.94
N GLN A 122 -2.99 6.69 -18.12
CA GLN A 122 -2.84 6.06 -19.44
C GLN A 122 -4.14 6.07 -20.28
N PRO A 123 -5.33 5.76 -19.74
CA PRO A 123 -6.57 5.79 -20.53
C PRO A 123 -6.97 7.19 -21.01
N ARG A 124 -6.43 8.26 -20.40
CA ARG A 124 -6.79 9.67 -20.68
C ARG A 124 -5.86 10.32 -21.70
N VAL A 125 -4.67 9.76 -21.91
CA VAL A 125 -3.64 10.26 -22.82
C VAL A 125 -3.01 9.12 -23.62
N ALA A 126 -3.82 8.13 -24.01
CA ALA A 126 -3.37 6.89 -24.63
C ALA A 126 -2.62 7.14 -25.96
N GLU A 127 -2.93 8.24 -26.63
CA GLU A 127 -2.25 8.72 -27.83
C GLU A 127 -0.82 9.22 -27.59
N VAL A 128 -0.49 9.61 -26.35
CA VAL A 128 0.86 10.06 -25.95
C VAL A 128 1.60 8.99 -25.15
N LEU A 129 0.90 8.30 -24.25
CA LEU A 129 1.47 7.33 -23.33
C LEU A 129 1.08 5.91 -23.73
N SER A 130 2.04 5.20 -24.32
CA SER A 130 1.89 3.79 -24.69
C SER A 130 1.55 2.92 -23.48
N GLY A 131 0.71 1.90 -23.68
CA GLY A 131 0.41 0.90 -22.65
C GLY A 131 1.66 0.18 -22.10
N TRP A 132 2.75 0.16 -22.86
CA TRP A 132 4.04 -0.40 -22.41
C TRP A 132 4.63 0.33 -21.19
N TYR A 133 4.32 1.61 -20.99
CA TYR A 133 4.74 2.33 -19.78
C TYR A 133 4.08 1.76 -18.52
N VAL A 134 2.80 1.39 -18.61
CA VAL A 134 2.07 0.77 -17.51
C VAL A 134 2.70 -0.58 -17.17
N VAL A 135 2.97 -1.42 -18.19
CA VAL A 135 3.65 -2.71 -18.01
C VAL A 135 5.02 -2.54 -17.36
N GLY A 136 5.80 -1.55 -17.79
CA GLY A 136 7.12 -1.26 -17.23
C GLY A 136 7.05 -0.85 -15.75
N ILE A 137 6.12 0.05 -15.40
CA ILE A 137 5.93 0.51 -14.01
C ILE A 137 5.42 -0.63 -13.12
N ASP A 138 4.48 -1.44 -13.62
CA ASP A 138 3.97 -2.61 -12.89
C ASP A 138 5.07 -3.64 -12.67
N SER A 139 5.96 -3.85 -13.65
CA SER A 139 7.12 -4.73 -13.51
C SER A 139 8.07 -4.23 -12.42
N LEU A 140 8.30 -2.91 -12.32
CA LEU A 140 9.09 -2.32 -11.25
C LEU A 140 8.42 -2.50 -9.87
N LEU A 141 7.10 -2.31 -9.79
CA LEU A 141 6.34 -2.56 -8.56
C LEU A 141 6.43 -4.02 -8.13
N VAL A 142 6.20 -4.97 -9.03
CA VAL A 142 6.33 -6.41 -8.75
C VAL A 142 7.75 -6.73 -8.30
N GLY A 143 8.77 -6.21 -8.99
CA GLY A 143 10.17 -6.37 -8.59
C GLY A 143 10.44 -5.84 -7.18
N ALA A 144 9.93 -4.65 -6.85
CA ALA A 144 10.04 -4.06 -5.52
C ALA A 144 9.36 -4.92 -4.44
N ILE A 145 8.17 -5.44 -4.71
CA ILE A 145 7.42 -6.31 -3.79
C ILE A 145 8.19 -7.61 -3.55
N VAL A 146 8.64 -8.27 -4.62
CA VAL A 146 9.39 -9.53 -4.54
C VAL A 146 10.69 -9.32 -3.78
N TRP A 147 11.46 -8.29 -4.11
CA TRP A 147 12.70 -7.97 -3.41
C TRP A 147 12.45 -7.70 -1.93
N THR A 148 11.45 -6.88 -1.60
CA THR A 148 11.09 -6.55 -0.21
C THR A 148 10.67 -7.79 0.58
N ALA A 149 9.85 -8.65 -0.02
CA ALA A 149 9.41 -9.89 0.61
C ALA A 149 10.57 -10.85 0.88
N LEU A 150 11.47 -11.05 -0.09
CA LEU A 150 12.65 -11.89 0.06
C LEU A 150 13.62 -11.34 1.10
N GLU A 151 13.93 -10.05 1.02
CA GLU A 151 14.92 -9.38 1.87
C GLU A 151 14.46 -9.28 3.32
N LEU A 152 13.20 -8.87 3.55
CA LEU A 152 12.70 -8.58 4.89
C LEU A 152 11.98 -9.77 5.53
N GLY A 153 11.32 -10.57 4.69
CA GLY A 153 10.49 -11.69 5.11
C GLY A 153 11.23 -13.01 5.23
N PHE A 154 12.32 -13.25 4.50
CA PHE A 154 12.93 -14.58 4.46
C PHE A 154 14.44 -14.62 4.79
N ARG A 155 15.18 -13.53 4.59
CA ARG A 155 16.61 -13.50 4.96
C ARG A 155 16.79 -13.29 6.46
N GLU A 156 17.69 -14.06 7.05
CA GLU A 156 18.10 -13.94 8.47
C GLU A 156 18.84 -12.62 8.71
N PRO A 157 18.99 -12.10 9.94
CA PRO A 157 19.86 -10.94 10.19
C PRO A 157 21.29 -11.19 9.67
N LEU A 158 21.99 -10.17 9.21
CA LEU A 158 23.44 -10.32 8.97
C LEU A 158 24.08 -10.50 10.35
N ASP A 159 24.79 -11.62 10.56
CA ASP A 159 25.52 -11.86 11.79
C ASP A 159 26.48 -10.71 12.04
N VAL A 160 26.25 -10.00 13.14
CA VAL A 160 27.29 -9.12 13.69
C VAL A 160 28.28 -10.09 14.33
N GLU A 161 29.33 -10.46 13.60
CA GLU A 161 30.53 -10.95 14.26
C GLU A 161 30.88 -9.95 15.36
N ALA A 162 30.74 -10.39 16.59
CA ALA A 162 31.18 -9.67 17.76
C ALA A 162 32.67 -9.34 17.57
N LYS A 163 32.97 -8.06 17.34
CA LYS A 163 34.29 -7.48 17.57
C LYS A 163 34.23 -6.61 18.80
#